data_AF-A0A1Y1XZG7-F1
#
_entry.id   AF-A0A1Y1XZG7-F1
#
_cell.length_a   1.000
_cell.length_b   1.000
_cell.length_c   1.000
_cell.angle_alpha   90.00
_cell.angle_beta   90.00
_cell.angle_gamma   90.00
#
_symmetry.space_group_name_H-M   'P 1'
#
loop_
_entity.id
_entity.type
_entity.pdbx_description
1 polymer ?
#
loop_
_entity_poly.entity_id
_entity_poly.type
_entity_poly.pdbx_seq_one_letter_code
_entity_poly.pdbx_strand_id
1 'polypeptide(L)' 'KNHACSVTGCNMRFKRLEHLKRHLRVHTMERPYACTYTGCRKTFSRRDNLGQHLRTHQR' A
#
# COMPACT_ATOMS: atom_id res chain seq x y z
N LYS A 1 20.11 -1.42 -12.18
CA LYS A 1 20.17 -0.23 -11.29
C LYS A 1 19.08 -0.37 -10.23
N ASN A 2 19.40 -0.28 -8.93
CA ASN A 2 18.41 -0.40 -7.86
C ASN A 2 17.98 1.00 -7.40
N HIS A 3 16.71 1.15 -7.01
CA HIS A 3 16.12 2.37 -6.49
C HIS A 3 16.12 2.34 -4.97
N ALA A 4 16.82 3.28 -4.33
CA ALA A 4 16.89 3.39 -2.88
C ALA A 4 15.74 4.24 -2.32
N CYS A 5 15.31 3.92 -1.10
CA CYS A 5 14.41 4.80 -0.35
C CYS A 5 15.13 6.10 0.01
N SER A 6 14.43 7.24 -0.13
CA SER A 6 14.96 8.56 0.21
C SER A 6 14.64 9.00 1.64
N VAL A 7 13.90 8.20 2.41
CA VAL A 7 13.50 8.54 3.77
C VAL A 7 14.66 8.31 4.73
N THR A 8 14.98 9.32 5.54
CA THR A 8 16.04 9.26 6.55
C THR A 8 15.83 8.08 7.49
N GLY A 9 16.85 7.24 7.66
CA GLY A 9 16.78 6.02 8.48
C GLY A 9 16.20 4.79 7.76
N CYS A 10 15.81 4.89 6.48
CA CYS A 10 15.34 3.75 5.70
C CYS A 10 16.38 3.26 4.69
N ASN A 11 16.93 2.07 4.91
CA ASN A 11 17.96 1.46 4.05
C ASN A 11 17.38 0.54 2.94
N MET A 12 16.09 0.65 2.65
CA MET A 12 15.41 -0.24 1.69
C MET A 12 15.78 0.09 0.24
N ARG A 13 16.05 -0.95 -0.55
CA ARG A 13 16.41 -0.84 -1.98
C ARG A 13 15.57 -1.79 -2.82
N PHE A 14 15.13 -1.32 -3.99
CA PHE A 14 14.21 -2.05 -4.86
C PHE A 14 14.77 -2.15 -6.27
N LYS A 15 14.59 -3.30 -6.93
CA LYS A 15 15.01 -3.50 -8.32
C LYS A 15 14.15 -2.70 -9.33
N ARG A 16 12.94 -2.30 -8.94
CA ARG A 16 11.97 -1.60 -9.79
C ARG A 16 11.44 -0.35 -9.10
N LEU A 17 11.28 0.73 -9.86
CA LEU A 17 10.78 2.01 -9.35
C LEU A 17 9.37 1.89 -8.76
N GLU A 18 8.49 1.12 -9.39
CA GLU A 18 7.12 0.90 -8.90
C GLU A 18 7.08 0.23 -7.52
N HIS A 19 8.07 -0.61 -7.21
CA HIS A 19 8.18 -1.19 -5.87
C HIS A 19 8.64 -0.16 -4.84
N LEU A 20 9.57 0.73 -5.22
CA LEU A 20 9.96 1.86 -4.36
C LEU A 20 8.77 2.80 -4.12
N LYS A 21 8.05 3.22 -5.16
CA LYS A 21 6.85 4.07 -5.02
C LYS A 21 5.82 3.45 -4.08
N ARG A 22 5.55 2.14 -4.21
CA ARG A 22 4.67 1.41 -3.28
C ARG A 22 5.22 1.42 -1.85
N HIS A 23 6.53 1.23 -1.68
CA HIS A 23 7.16 1.25 -0.37
C HIS A 23 7.06 2.63 0.29
N LEU A 24 7.19 3.74 -0.45
CA LEU A 24 7.08 5.08 0.13
C LEU A 24 5.73 5.33 0.85
N ARG A 25 4.67 4.62 0.46
CA ARG A 25 3.37 4.68 1.14
C ARG A 25 3.40 4.20 2.60
N VAL A 26 4.41 3.43 3.00
CA VAL A 26 4.57 3.03 4.41
C VAL A 26 5.03 4.19 5.29
N HIS A 27 5.74 5.15 4.71
CA HIS A 27 6.24 6.32 5.41
C HIS A 27 5.20 7.43 5.46
N THR A 28 4.46 7.63 4.37
CA THR A 28 3.38 8.62 4.31
C THR A 28 2.09 8.14 4.97
N MET A 29 2.00 6.86 5.33
CA MET A 29 0.79 6.18 5.78
C MET A 29 -0.39 6.31 4.81
N GLU A 30 -0.13 6.62 3.54
CA GLU A 30 -1.15 6.77 2.52
C GLU A 30 -1.86 5.44 2.23
N ARG A 31 -3.18 5.46 2.40
CA ARG A 31 -4.07 4.33 2.15
C ARG A 31 -5.16 4.74 1.16
N PRO A 32 -4.81 4.95 -0.12
CA PRO A 32 -5.73 5.52 -1.11
C PRO A 32 -6.87 4.58 -1.49
N TYR A 33 -6.81 3.30 -1.11
CA TYR A 33 -7.84 2.33 -1.45
C TYR A 33 -8.78 2.12 -0.27
N ALA A 34 -9.91 2.83 -0.28
CA ALA A 34 -10.97 2.66 0.70
C ALA A 34 -11.89 1.47 0.36
N CYS A 35 -12.37 0.78 1.38
CA CYS A 35 -13.46 -0.16 1.23
C CYS A 35 -14.75 0.59 0.87
N THR A 36 -15.47 0.10 -0.13
CA THR A 36 -16.75 0.66 -0.59
C THR A 36 -17.97 0.02 0.08
N TYR A 37 -17.77 -0.99 0.92
CA TYR A 37 -18.86 -1.68 1.59
C TYR A 37 -19.47 -0.81 2.67
N THR A 38 -20.79 -0.70 2.68
CA THR A 38 -21.55 0.15 3.60
C THR A 38 -21.28 -0.25 5.06
N GLY A 39 -20.90 0.71 5.90
CA GLY A 39 -20.52 0.44 7.29
C GLY A 39 -19.06 -0.01 7.51
N CYS A 40 -18.30 -0.29 6.44
CA CYS A 40 -16.87 -0.56 6.53
C CYS A 40 -16.05 0.69 6.17
N ARG A 41 -15.19 1.15 7.10
CA ARG A 41 -14.28 2.30 6.89
C ARG A 41 -12.81 1.89 6.72
N LYS A 42 -12.54 0.62 6.42
CA LYS A 42 -11.16 0.13 6.28
C LYS A 42 -10.51 0.67 5.00
N THR A 43 -9.26 1.12 5.12
CA THR A 43 -8.45 1.62 4.00
C THR A 43 -7.15 0.84 3.87
N PHE A 44 -6.65 0.73 2.63
CA PHE A 44 -5.51 -0.09 2.27
C PHE A 44 -4.49 0.71 1.45
N SER A 45 -3.21 0.43 1.66
CA SER A 45 -2.10 1.01 0.89
C SER A 45 -1.93 0.38 -0.50
N ARG A 46 -2.58 -0.77 -0.74
CA ARG A 46 -2.51 -1.53 -1.99
C ARG A 46 -3.87 -2.06 -2.45
N ARG A 47 -4.07 -2.11 -3.77
CA ARG A 47 -5.32 -2.57 -4.41
C ARG A 47 -5.58 -4.06 -4.20
N ASP A 48 -4.54 -4.89 -4.25
CA ASP A 48 -4.66 -6.33 -4.03
C ASP A 48 -5.12 -6.66 -2.60
N ASN A 49 -4.63 -5.91 -1.61
CA ASN A 49 -5.10 -6.03 -0.23
C ASN A 49 -6.58 -5.64 -0.10
N LEU A 50 -7.02 -4.56 -0.76
CA LEU A 50 -8.44 -4.19 -0.80
C LEU A 50 -9.26 -5.30 -1.46
N GLY A 51 -8.81 -5.84 -2.60
CA GLY A 51 -9.51 -6.94 -3.29
C GLY A 51 -9.65 -8.19 -2.42
N GLN A 52 -8.61 -8.56 -1.67
CA GLN A 52 -8.71 -9.64 -0.70
C GLN A 52 -9.70 -9.31 0.43
N HIS A 53 -9.68 -8.09 0.94
CA HIS A 53 -10.61 -7.64 1.97
C HIS A 53 -12.07 -7.65 1.49
N LEU A 54 -12.37 -7.23 0.25
CA LEU A 54 -13.74 -7.21 -0.25
C LEU A 54 -14.38 -8.60 -0.26
N ARG A 55 -13.58 -9.67 -0.40
CA ARG A 55 -14.06 -11.06 -0.28
C ARG A 55 -14.53 -11.43 1.13
N THR A 56 -14.16 -10.68 2.17
CA THR A 56 -14.66 -10.92 3.53
C THR A 56 -16.09 -10.42 3.75
N HIS A 57 -16.59 -9.53 2.88
CA HIS A 57 -17.96 -9.00 2.94
C HIS A 57 -18.96 -9.80 2.10
N GLN A 58 -18.49 -10.83 1.41
CA GLN A 58 -19.31 -11.73 0.58
C GLN A 58 -19.71 -13.01 1.33
N ARG A 59 -19.49 -13.04 2.64
CA ARG A 59 -19.89 -14.14 3.53
C ARG A 59 -21.10 -13.73 4.34
#